data_AF-B9TNE3-F1
#
_entry.id   AF-B9TNE3-F1
#
_cell.length_a   1.000
_cell.length_b   1.000
_cell.length_c   1.000
_cell.angle_alpha   90.00
_cell.angle_beta   90.00
_cell.angle_gamma   90.00
#
_symmetry.space_group_name_H-M   'P 1'
#
loop_
_entity.id
_entity.type
_entity.pdbx_description
1 polymer ?
#
loop_
_entity_poly.entity_id
_entity_poly.type
_entity_poly.pdbx_seq_one_letter_code
_entity_poly.pdbx_strand_id
1 'polypeptide(L)'
;VSYLGYPGTLGAPFVDYIIADRTVIPDHHREFYSEKVVALPDTYQANDDKRAIADRIFTRGDVGLAPAGFVFCCFNNNYKITPDMFDRWMRILDRVEGSMLWLLEASAESAANLRKEAIARGVAAERLVFAQRASLPDHLARHCLADLFLDSTPYNAHTTASDALWAGLPVLTVLGETFASRVAASLLHAVGLPELIAESPEAYEQMAVDLATHPSRLAALKTRLAANRLTAPLFDTKRFTGHIEAAYTAMHERHRAGLAPDHIVVPA
;
A
#
# COMPACT_ATOMS: atom_id res chain seq x y z
N VAL A 1 11.98 -8.07 -20.07
CA VAL A 1 10.92 -8.23 -19.06
C VAL A 1 10.88 -7.00 -18.18
N SER A 2 9.73 -6.32 -18.06
CA SER A 2 9.48 -5.23 -17.13
C SER A 2 9.01 -5.79 -15.79
N TYR A 3 9.59 -5.33 -14.68
CA TYR A 3 9.22 -5.78 -13.35
C TYR A 3 9.56 -4.73 -12.29
N LEU A 4 8.63 -4.52 -11.35
CA LEU A 4 8.75 -3.80 -10.08
C LEU A 4 8.99 -2.28 -10.16
N GLY A 5 9.94 -1.83 -10.97
CA GLY A 5 10.40 -0.44 -10.99
C GLY A 5 9.40 0.57 -11.57
N TYR A 6 8.49 0.13 -12.45
CA TYR A 6 7.48 0.98 -13.07
C TYR A 6 6.09 0.32 -13.02
N PRO A 7 5.07 0.97 -12.41
CA PRO A 7 3.73 0.41 -12.22
C PRO A 7 2.83 0.65 -13.44
N GLY A 8 3.21 0.13 -14.60
CA GLY A 8 2.48 0.34 -15.86
C GLY A 8 3.17 -0.30 -17.06
N THR A 9 2.53 -0.17 -18.23
CA THR A 9 3.13 -0.57 -19.51
C THR A 9 4.26 0.38 -19.90
N LEU A 10 5.35 -0.15 -20.43
CA LEU A 10 6.42 0.65 -21.03
C LEU A 10 6.04 1.14 -22.44
N GLY A 11 5.00 0.58 -23.06
CA GLY A 11 4.59 0.90 -24.43
C GLY A 11 5.69 0.65 -25.47
N ALA A 12 6.65 -0.20 -25.14
CA ALA A 12 7.90 -0.36 -25.87
C ALA A 12 7.93 -1.71 -26.60
N PRO A 13 8.14 -1.73 -27.93
CA PRO A 13 8.11 -2.97 -28.72
C PRO A 13 9.28 -3.92 -28.41
N PHE A 14 10.28 -3.46 -27.67
CA PHE A 14 11.47 -4.23 -27.28
C PHE A 14 11.37 -4.86 -25.88
N VAL A 15 10.20 -4.78 -25.23
CA VAL A 15 9.96 -5.42 -23.94
C VAL A 15 8.83 -6.44 -24.07
N ASP A 16 9.18 -7.72 -24.05
CA ASP A 16 8.22 -8.80 -24.36
C ASP A 16 7.18 -9.05 -23.26
N TYR A 17 7.57 -8.92 -21.99
CA TYR A 17 6.79 -9.36 -20.84
C TYR A 17 6.76 -8.32 -19.72
N ILE A 18 5.67 -8.31 -18.95
CA ILE A 18 5.53 -7.61 -17.68
C ILE A 18 5.16 -8.62 -16.58
N ILE A 19 5.89 -8.62 -15.47
CA ILE A 19 5.56 -9.43 -14.29
C ILE A 19 4.53 -8.69 -13.45
N ALA A 20 3.41 -9.35 -13.17
CA ALA A 20 2.25 -8.81 -12.49
C ALA A 20 1.55 -9.92 -11.68
N ASP A 21 0.37 -9.62 -11.15
CA ASP A 21 -0.58 -10.59 -10.60
C ASP A 21 -1.99 -10.26 -11.10
N ARG A 22 -2.95 -11.15 -10.82
CA ARG A 22 -4.34 -10.99 -11.27
C ARG A 22 -5.09 -9.83 -10.63
N THR A 23 -4.57 -9.27 -9.54
CA THR A 23 -5.14 -8.09 -8.91
C THR A 23 -4.66 -6.82 -9.61
N VAL A 24 -3.35 -6.63 -9.79
CA VAL A 24 -2.80 -5.40 -10.40
C VAL A 24 -3.07 -5.32 -11.90
N ILE A 25 -3.08 -6.45 -12.62
CA ILE A 25 -3.52 -6.54 -14.01
C ILE A 25 -4.53 -7.70 -14.13
N PRO A 26 -5.84 -7.45 -13.93
CA PRO A 26 -6.85 -8.46 -14.18
C PRO A 26 -6.92 -8.80 -15.67
N ASP A 27 -7.52 -9.96 -15.99
CA ASP A 27 -7.53 -10.48 -17.36
C ASP A 27 -8.13 -9.50 -18.39
N HIS A 28 -9.15 -8.74 -17.99
CA HIS A 28 -9.79 -7.72 -18.83
C HIS A 28 -8.97 -6.44 -19.00
N HIS A 29 -7.85 -6.26 -18.28
CA HIS A 29 -6.94 -5.11 -18.47
C HIS A 29 -5.78 -5.43 -19.41
N ARG A 30 -5.59 -6.69 -19.81
CA ARG A 30 -4.43 -7.12 -20.62
C ARG A 30 -4.31 -6.35 -21.94
N GLU A 31 -5.43 -5.88 -22.51
CA GLU A 31 -5.45 -5.10 -23.75
C GLU A 31 -4.74 -3.74 -23.62
N PHE A 32 -4.63 -3.19 -22.41
CA PHE A 32 -3.96 -1.89 -22.16
C PHE A 32 -2.44 -2.01 -22.00
N TYR A 33 -1.87 -3.20 -22.16
CA TYR A 33 -0.44 -3.46 -22.01
C TYR A 33 0.16 -3.96 -23.31
N SER A 34 1.24 -3.31 -23.77
CA SER A 34 2.01 -3.79 -24.92
C SER A 34 2.73 -5.11 -24.61
N GLU A 35 3.16 -5.29 -23.37
CA GLU A 35 3.86 -6.48 -22.90
C GLU A 35 2.89 -7.62 -22.61
N LYS A 36 3.34 -8.86 -22.80
CA LYS A 36 2.61 -10.03 -22.36
C LYS A 36 2.68 -10.17 -20.84
N VAL A 37 1.50 -10.15 -20.22
CA VAL A 37 1.35 -10.29 -18.77
C VAL A 37 1.76 -11.68 -18.31
N VAL A 38 2.70 -11.73 -17.37
CA VAL A 38 3.08 -12.92 -16.61
C VAL A 38 2.54 -12.77 -15.20
N ALA A 39 1.45 -13.49 -14.91
CA ALA A 39 0.73 -13.40 -13.64
C ALA A 39 1.31 -14.38 -12.62
N LEU A 40 1.89 -13.85 -11.55
CA LEU A 40 2.25 -14.58 -10.34
C LEU A 40 0.98 -14.93 -9.53
N PRO A 41 0.99 -16.04 -8.76
CA PRO A 41 -0.21 -16.57 -8.13
C PRO A 41 -0.72 -15.73 -6.95
N ASP A 42 0.19 -15.15 -6.13
CA ASP A 42 -0.19 -14.45 -4.89
C ASP A 42 -0.13 -12.92 -5.03
N THR A 43 1.06 -12.37 -5.28
CA THR A 43 1.30 -10.94 -5.55
C THR A 43 2.51 -10.78 -6.45
N TYR A 44 2.55 -9.70 -7.24
CA TYR A 44 3.71 -9.37 -8.06
C TYR A 44 4.88 -8.83 -7.25
N GLN A 45 4.64 -8.26 -6.06
CA GLN A 45 5.65 -7.48 -5.34
C GLN A 45 6.52 -8.38 -4.44
N ALA A 46 7.82 -8.44 -4.71
CA ALA A 46 8.79 -9.01 -3.78
C ALA A 46 8.90 -8.15 -2.51
N ASN A 47 8.90 -8.80 -1.35
CA ASN A 47 9.14 -8.16 -0.06
C ASN A 47 10.17 -8.95 0.73
N ASP A 48 10.98 -8.24 1.53
CA ASP A 48 12.00 -8.84 2.38
C ASP A 48 11.43 -9.19 3.77
N ASP A 49 11.50 -10.48 4.11
CA ASP A 49 11.06 -11.09 5.36
C ASP A 49 12.08 -10.96 6.50
N LYS A 50 13.25 -10.36 6.23
CA LYS A 50 14.33 -10.15 7.20
C LYS A 50 14.51 -8.69 7.60
N ARG A 51 13.61 -7.81 7.17
CA ARG A 51 13.64 -6.38 7.54
C ARG A 51 13.55 -6.22 9.05
N ALA A 52 14.64 -5.76 9.65
CA ALA A 52 14.71 -5.46 11.07
C ALA A 52 13.80 -4.29 11.44
N ILE A 53 13.01 -4.47 12.50
CA ILE A 53 12.29 -3.40 13.18
C ILE A 53 13.14 -3.02 14.40
N ALA A 54 13.43 -1.72 14.59
CA ALA A 54 14.25 -1.28 15.71
C ALA A 54 13.61 -1.63 17.06
N ASP A 55 14.42 -2.02 18.04
CA ASP A 55 13.97 -2.25 19.43
C ASP A 55 13.61 -0.95 20.17
N ARG A 56 13.88 0.21 19.54
CA ARG A 56 13.53 1.52 20.07
C ARG A 56 12.02 1.64 20.20
N ILE A 57 11.56 1.87 21.42
CA ILE A 57 10.15 2.16 21.71
C ILE A 57 9.92 3.66 21.49
N PHE A 58 9.16 4.00 20.46
CA PHE A 58 8.69 5.35 20.24
C PHE A 58 7.46 5.64 21.10
N THR A 59 7.36 6.86 21.63
CA THR A 59 6.14 7.39 22.23
C THR A 59 5.46 8.35 21.25
N ARG A 60 4.17 8.61 21.45
CA ARG A 60 3.45 9.63 20.65
C ARG A 60 4.10 11.01 20.77
N GLY A 61 4.60 11.37 21.96
CA GLY A 61 5.31 12.63 22.19
C GLY A 61 6.60 12.77 21.38
N ASP A 62 7.36 11.68 21.21
CA ASP A 62 8.62 11.67 20.44
C ASP A 62 8.42 12.06 18.97
N VAL A 63 7.21 11.88 18.45
CA VAL A 63 6.88 12.11 17.03
C VAL A 63 5.83 13.21 16.83
N GLY A 64 5.52 13.98 17.88
CA GLY A 64 4.59 15.10 17.82
C GLY A 64 3.11 14.72 17.71
N LEU A 65 2.74 13.47 18.03
CA LEU A 65 1.35 13.04 18.11
C LEU A 65 0.77 13.37 19.49
N ALA A 66 -0.52 13.75 19.52
CA ALA A 66 -1.26 13.91 20.75
C ALA A 66 -1.35 12.59 21.56
N PRO A 67 -1.39 12.65 22.91
CA PRO A 67 -1.35 11.45 23.76
C PRO A 67 -2.57 10.53 23.59
N ALA A 68 -3.69 11.05 23.12
CA ALA A 68 -4.93 10.32 22.87
C ALA A 68 -5.48 10.63 21.47
N GLY A 69 -6.49 9.88 21.04
CA GLY A 69 -7.11 10.00 19.73
C GLY A 69 -6.61 8.96 18.72
N PHE A 70 -7.41 8.73 17.69
CA PHE A 70 -7.11 7.78 16.63
C PHE A 70 -6.07 8.35 15.66
N VAL A 71 -5.08 7.56 15.25
CA VAL A 71 -4.01 8.02 14.36
C VAL A 71 -4.15 7.35 12.99
N PHE A 72 -4.68 8.09 12.04
CA PHE A 72 -4.55 7.74 10.63
C PHE A 72 -3.14 8.05 10.16
N CYS A 73 -2.56 7.18 9.33
CA CYS A 73 -1.19 7.33 8.83
C CYS A 73 -1.16 7.26 7.30
N CYS A 74 -0.36 8.09 6.66
CA CYS A 74 0.00 7.94 5.26
C CYS A 74 1.43 8.46 5.01
N PHE A 75 2.40 7.55 4.94
CA PHE A 75 3.80 7.88 4.68
C PHE A 75 4.18 7.88 3.20
N ASN A 76 3.20 8.05 2.31
CA ASN A 76 3.43 8.19 0.88
C ASN A 76 4.16 9.51 0.55
N ASN A 77 4.77 9.53 -0.64
CA ASN A 77 5.25 10.79 -1.23
C ASN A 77 4.09 11.76 -1.42
N ASN A 78 4.33 13.05 -1.16
CA ASN A 78 3.31 14.09 -1.20
C ASN A 78 2.63 14.27 -2.57
N TYR A 79 3.29 13.95 -3.68
CA TYR A 79 2.67 14.01 -5.02
C TYR A 79 1.52 12.99 -5.20
N LYS A 80 1.38 11.99 -4.32
CA LYS A 80 0.25 11.05 -4.32
C LYS A 80 -0.99 11.61 -3.61
N ILE A 81 -0.85 12.75 -2.93
CA ILE A 81 -1.92 13.44 -2.22
C ILE A 81 -2.56 14.43 -3.18
N THR A 82 -3.54 13.97 -3.95
CA THR A 82 -4.34 14.83 -4.84
C THR A 82 -5.37 15.63 -4.02
N PRO A 83 -5.92 16.74 -4.56
CA PRO A 83 -7.00 17.47 -3.91
C PRO A 83 -8.18 16.57 -3.55
N ASP A 84 -8.63 15.73 -4.49
CA ASP A 84 -9.74 14.80 -4.27
C ASP A 84 -9.45 13.82 -3.14
N MET A 85 -8.24 13.26 -3.07
CA MET A 85 -7.86 12.34 -1.99
C MET A 85 -7.81 13.07 -0.64
N PHE A 86 -7.27 14.29 -0.64
CA PHE A 86 -7.17 15.11 0.57
C PHE A 86 -8.55 15.51 1.10
N ASP A 87 -9.51 15.83 0.22
CA ASP A 87 -10.90 16.09 0.58
C ASP A 87 -11.52 14.91 1.35
N ARG A 88 -11.24 13.67 0.91
CA ARG A 88 -11.71 12.44 1.58
C ARG A 88 -11.12 12.32 2.98
N TRP A 89 -9.82 12.53 3.11
CA TRP A 89 -9.17 12.50 4.41
C TRP A 89 -9.71 13.57 5.36
N MET A 90 -9.99 14.78 4.87
CA MET A 90 -10.58 15.82 5.72
C MET A 90 -12.00 15.44 6.18
N ARG A 91 -12.83 14.84 5.31
CA ARG A 91 -14.15 14.31 5.71
C ARG A 91 -14.04 13.18 6.73
N ILE A 92 -13.05 12.30 6.60
CA ILE A 92 -12.78 11.24 7.60
C ILE A 92 -12.40 11.87 8.95
N LEU A 93 -11.47 12.84 8.95
CA LEU A 93 -11.06 13.53 10.18
C LEU A 93 -12.23 14.28 10.83
N ASP A 94 -13.05 14.98 10.06
CA ASP A 94 -14.24 15.68 10.57
C ASP A 94 -15.20 14.72 11.30
N ARG A 95 -15.41 13.52 10.74
CA ARG A 95 -16.30 12.50 11.31
C ARG A 95 -15.71 11.72 12.49
N VAL A 96 -14.39 11.78 12.71
CA VAL A 96 -13.69 11.09 13.81
C VAL A 96 -13.03 12.14 14.69
N GLU A 97 -13.78 12.64 15.67
CA GLU A 97 -13.33 13.68 16.58
C GLU A 97 -12.02 13.30 17.29
N GLY A 98 -11.10 14.26 17.41
CA GLY A 98 -9.81 14.05 18.07
C GLY A 98 -8.82 13.16 17.31
N SER A 99 -9.16 12.63 16.13
CA SER A 99 -8.21 11.87 15.31
C SER A 99 -7.17 12.77 14.65
N MET A 100 -6.01 12.20 14.34
CA MET A 100 -4.91 12.87 13.64
C MET A 100 -4.61 12.16 12.32
N LEU A 101 -4.13 12.91 11.34
CA LEU A 101 -3.53 12.39 10.13
C LEU A 101 -2.02 12.61 10.17
N TRP A 102 -1.28 11.51 10.21
CA TRP A 102 0.18 11.50 10.30
C TRP A 102 0.80 11.23 8.92
N LEU A 103 1.43 12.26 8.36
CA LEU A 103 2.00 12.26 7.02
C LEU A 103 3.52 12.25 7.05
N LEU A 104 4.17 11.77 5.99
CA LEU A 104 5.62 11.96 5.84
C LEU A 104 5.89 13.42 5.41
N GLU A 105 6.82 14.11 6.07
CA GLU A 105 7.22 15.45 5.65
C GLU A 105 8.08 15.38 4.39
N ALA A 106 7.56 15.91 3.29
CA ALA A 106 8.32 16.09 2.06
C ALA A 106 9.19 17.35 2.10
N SER A 107 8.60 18.46 2.57
CA SER A 107 9.27 19.74 2.83
C SER A 107 8.39 20.59 3.76
N ALA A 108 8.98 21.62 4.38
CA ALA A 108 8.25 22.56 5.23
C ALA A 108 7.13 23.29 4.49
N GLU A 109 7.34 23.63 3.21
CA GLU A 109 6.33 24.26 2.35
C GLU A 109 5.16 23.32 2.07
N SER A 110 5.46 22.05 1.78
CA SER A 110 4.41 21.04 1.57
C SER A 110 3.57 20.86 2.83
N ALA A 111 4.20 20.84 4.01
CA ALA A 111 3.48 20.72 5.28
C ALA A 111 2.62 21.97 5.57
N ALA A 112 3.15 23.17 5.33
CA ALA A 112 2.42 24.42 5.48
C ALA A 112 1.21 24.51 4.53
N ASN A 113 1.37 24.09 3.27
CA ASN A 113 0.29 24.05 2.29
C ASN A 113 -0.82 23.07 2.71
N LEU A 114 -0.48 21.86 3.12
CA LEU A 114 -1.47 20.87 3.57
C LEU A 114 -2.22 21.34 4.83
N ARG A 115 -1.56 22.02 5.77
CA ARG A 115 -2.22 22.65 6.92
C ARG A 115 -3.19 23.74 6.51
N LYS A 116 -2.80 24.61 5.58
CA LYS A 116 -3.67 25.65 5.02
C LYS A 116 -4.90 25.03 4.35
N GLU A 117 -4.71 23.98 3.55
CA GLU A 117 -5.80 23.27 2.87
C GLU A 117 -6.72 22.54 3.85
N ALA A 118 -6.20 22.03 4.98
CA ALA A 118 -7.01 21.45 6.05
C ALA A 118 -7.92 22.50 6.69
N ILE A 119 -7.37 23.68 7.03
CA ILE A 119 -8.14 24.79 7.61
C ILE A 119 -9.25 25.23 6.65
N ALA A 120 -8.96 25.32 5.35
CA ALA A 120 -9.95 25.67 4.33
C ALA A 120 -11.12 24.68 4.24
N ARG A 121 -10.94 23.44 4.73
CA ARG A 121 -11.96 22.38 4.81
C ARG A 121 -12.56 22.21 6.21
N GLY A 122 -12.27 23.12 7.13
CA GLY A 122 -12.79 23.09 8.50
C GLY A 122 -12.03 22.17 9.46
N VAL A 123 -10.89 21.62 9.07
CA VAL A 123 -10.06 20.76 9.93
C VAL A 123 -8.90 21.58 10.52
N ALA A 124 -8.77 21.56 11.85
CA ALA A 124 -7.69 22.24 12.55
C ALA A 124 -6.30 21.74 12.10
N ALA A 125 -5.37 22.67 11.86
CA ALA A 125 -4.05 22.36 11.30
C ALA A 125 -3.21 21.44 12.20
N GLU A 126 -3.46 21.45 13.51
CA GLU A 126 -2.79 20.63 14.51
C GLU A 126 -3.16 19.14 14.39
N ARG A 127 -4.28 18.83 13.71
CA ARG A 127 -4.66 17.44 13.41
C ARG A 127 -3.82 16.82 12.29
N LEU A 128 -3.02 17.63 11.57
CA LEU A 128 -2.03 17.17 10.61
C LEU A 128 -0.64 17.18 11.25
N VAL A 129 -0.11 15.98 11.49
CA VAL A 129 1.22 15.76 12.06
C VAL A 129 2.16 15.29 10.96
N PHE A 130 3.40 15.76 10.96
CA PHE A 130 4.37 15.47 9.90
C PHE A 130 5.59 14.76 10.47
N ALA A 131 5.79 13.51 10.04
CA ALA A 131 6.90 12.67 10.42
C ALA A 131 8.17 13.04 9.63
N GLN A 132 9.29 13.19 10.32
CA GLN A 132 10.60 13.33 9.67
C GLN A 132 11.04 12.04 8.98
N ARG A 133 12.03 12.12 8.09
CA ARG A 133 12.71 10.92 7.60
C ARG A 133 13.46 10.24 8.74
N ALA A 134 13.49 8.91 8.70
CA ALA A 134 14.16 8.07 9.69
C ALA A 134 14.94 6.96 8.99
N SER A 135 15.80 6.25 9.74
CA SER A 135 16.37 4.98 9.28
C SER A 135 15.25 3.98 8.98
N LEU A 136 15.46 2.99 8.09
CA LEU A 136 14.44 1.99 7.80
C LEU A 136 13.94 1.25 9.07
N PRO A 137 14.81 0.78 9.98
CA PRO A 137 14.35 0.13 11.21
C PRO A 137 13.50 1.03 12.12
N ASP A 138 13.87 2.31 12.26
CA ASP A 138 13.09 3.29 13.04
C ASP A 138 11.77 3.65 12.35
N HIS A 139 11.80 3.75 11.01
CA HIS A 139 10.60 3.98 10.19
C HIS A 139 9.60 2.84 10.37
N LEU A 140 10.05 1.59 10.37
CA LEU A 140 9.19 0.45 10.66
C LEU A 140 8.69 0.48 12.11
N ALA A 141 9.57 0.72 13.08
CA ALA A 141 9.22 0.70 14.50
C ALA A 141 8.12 1.73 14.85
N ARG A 142 8.19 2.95 14.30
CA ARG A 142 7.22 4.01 14.63
C ARG A 142 5.81 3.76 14.09
N HIS A 143 5.60 2.82 13.16
CA HIS A 143 4.26 2.51 12.65
C HIS A 143 3.33 1.97 13.76
N CYS A 144 3.88 1.43 14.85
CA CYS A 144 3.10 0.97 16.00
C CYS A 144 2.27 2.08 16.67
N LEU A 145 2.65 3.35 16.45
CA LEU A 145 1.94 4.53 16.95
C LEU A 145 0.71 4.90 16.11
N ALA A 146 0.58 4.33 14.91
CA ALA A 146 -0.56 4.51 14.03
C ALA A 146 -1.62 3.43 14.26
N ASP A 147 -2.87 3.78 13.96
CA ASP A 147 -4.01 2.88 14.11
C ASP A 147 -4.44 2.26 12.78
N LEU A 148 -4.50 3.07 11.72
CA LEU A 148 -4.86 2.65 10.37
C LEU A 148 -4.04 3.43 9.33
N PHE A 149 -3.46 2.74 8.36
CA PHE A 149 -2.85 3.39 7.20
C PHE A 149 -3.92 3.69 6.15
N LEU A 150 -4.00 4.94 5.73
CA LEU A 150 -4.87 5.42 4.67
C LEU A 150 -4.09 5.47 3.36
N ASP A 151 -4.41 4.56 2.44
CA ASP A 151 -3.80 4.57 1.12
C ASP A 151 -4.32 5.73 0.24
N SER A 152 -3.63 6.02 -0.86
CA SER A 152 -3.98 7.06 -1.83
C SER A 152 -4.42 6.47 -3.17
N THR A 153 -5.29 7.18 -3.88
CA THR A 153 -5.69 6.88 -5.27
C THR A 153 -5.63 8.18 -6.09
N PRO A 154 -5.27 8.18 -7.39
CA PRO A 154 -5.09 7.05 -8.32
C PRO A 154 -3.72 6.36 -8.25
N TYR A 155 -2.85 6.76 -7.32
CA TYR A 155 -1.53 6.14 -7.16
C TYR A 155 -1.39 5.64 -5.71
N ASN A 156 -1.41 4.32 -5.53
CA ASN A 156 -1.32 3.67 -4.24
C ASN A 156 0.07 3.80 -3.60
N ALA A 157 0.10 3.56 -2.30
CA ALA A 157 1.24 3.07 -1.57
C ALA A 157 1.70 1.76 -2.20
N HIS A 158 3.01 1.68 -2.49
CA HIS A 158 3.66 0.47 -2.97
C HIS A 158 4.50 -0.07 -1.82
N THR A 159 5.79 0.25 -1.78
CA THR A 159 6.70 -0.11 -0.67
C THR A 159 6.18 0.37 0.68
N THR A 160 5.58 1.57 0.75
CA THR A 160 5.00 2.11 1.99
C THR A 160 3.84 1.27 2.54
N ALA A 161 3.05 0.62 1.68
CA ALA A 161 2.00 -0.29 2.13
C ALA A 161 2.60 -1.60 2.67
N SER A 162 3.63 -2.14 1.99
CA SER A 162 4.29 -3.35 2.49
C SER A 162 5.12 -3.11 3.75
N ASP A 163 5.65 -1.89 3.96
CA ASP A 163 6.27 -1.46 5.22
C ASP A 163 5.24 -1.39 6.36
N ALA A 164 4.07 -0.76 6.11
CA ALA A 164 2.98 -0.68 7.10
C ALA A 164 2.49 -2.08 7.49
N LEU A 165 2.19 -2.95 6.52
CA LEU A 165 1.75 -4.32 6.75
C LEU A 165 2.82 -5.13 7.50
N TRP A 166 4.11 -4.98 7.14
CA TRP A 166 5.21 -5.62 7.85
C TRP A 166 5.31 -5.16 9.31
N ALA A 167 5.11 -3.86 9.56
CA ALA A 167 5.11 -3.32 10.92
C ALA A 167 3.82 -3.62 11.72
N GLY A 168 2.85 -4.34 11.15
CA GLY A 168 1.60 -4.70 11.82
C GLY A 168 0.53 -3.62 11.79
N LEU A 169 0.66 -2.61 10.91
CA LEU A 169 -0.33 -1.57 10.68
C LEU A 169 -1.27 -1.97 9.52
N PRO A 170 -2.59 -2.14 9.76
CA PRO A 170 -3.54 -2.40 8.68
C PRO A 170 -3.58 -1.27 7.66
N VAL A 171 -3.70 -1.61 6.38
CA VAL A 171 -3.77 -0.65 5.26
C VAL A 171 -5.17 -0.69 4.67
N LEU A 172 -5.85 0.44 4.62
CA LEU A 172 -7.12 0.62 3.92
C LEU A 172 -6.85 1.24 2.54
N THR A 173 -7.38 0.64 1.48
CA THR A 173 -7.25 1.14 0.10
C THR A 173 -8.59 1.15 -0.62
N VAL A 174 -8.63 1.80 -1.78
CA VAL A 174 -9.74 1.75 -2.73
C VAL A 174 -9.22 1.26 -4.06
N LEU A 175 -9.88 0.25 -4.62
CA LEU A 175 -9.48 -0.36 -5.88
C LEU A 175 -9.76 0.61 -7.04
N GLY A 176 -8.74 0.89 -7.86
CA GLY A 176 -8.91 1.68 -9.09
C GLY A 176 -8.73 0.86 -10.38
N GLU A 177 -8.66 1.56 -11.51
CA GLU A 177 -8.63 0.96 -12.85
C GLU A 177 -7.22 0.81 -13.45
N THR A 178 -6.19 1.36 -12.80
CA THR A 178 -4.80 1.28 -13.28
C THR A 178 -3.96 0.37 -12.41
N PHE A 179 -2.83 -0.12 -12.92
CA PHE A 179 -1.85 -0.87 -12.12
C PHE A 179 -1.50 -0.12 -10.83
N ALA A 180 -1.14 1.16 -10.93
CA ALA A 180 -0.71 1.98 -9.81
C ALA A 180 -1.80 2.18 -8.75
N SER A 181 -3.08 2.08 -9.11
CA SER A 181 -4.22 2.16 -8.20
C SER A 181 -4.70 0.80 -7.64
N ARG A 182 -3.94 -0.28 -7.88
CA ARG A 182 -4.33 -1.65 -7.50
C ARG A 182 -3.25 -2.39 -6.71
N VAL A 183 -2.09 -1.76 -6.49
CA VAL A 183 -0.96 -2.38 -5.78
C VAL A 183 -1.33 -2.73 -4.35
N ALA A 184 -1.89 -1.80 -3.58
CA ALA A 184 -2.23 -2.08 -2.18
C ALA A 184 -3.28 -3.20 -2.06
N ALA A 185 -4.23 -3.28 -2.99
CA ALA A 185 -5.20 -4.37 -3.05
C ALA A 185 -4.52 -5.73 -3.28
N SER A 186 -3.52 -5.81 -4.16
CA SER A 186 -2.72 -7.03 -4.36
C SER A 186 -2.03 -7.46 -3.07
N LEU A 187 -1.42 -6.51 -2.34
CA LEU A 187 -0.76 -6.82 -1.06
C LEU A 187 -1.76 -7.29 0.00
N LEU A 188 -2.95 -6.68 0.05
CA LEU A 188 -4.03 -7.05 0.98
C LEU A 188 -4.57 -8.45 0.71
N HIS A 189 -4.71 -8.85 -0.57
CA HIS A 189 -5.02 -10.24 -0.91
C HIS A 189 -3.90 -11.19 -0.44
N ALA A 190 -2.64 -10.87 -0.72
CA ALA A 190 -1.50 -11.73 -0.38
C ALA A 190 -1.21 -11.84 1.13
N VAL A 191 -1.67 -10.89 1.95
CA VAL A 191 -1.57 -10.95 3.42
C VAL A 191 -2.88 -11.42 4.08
N GLY A 192 -3.92 -11.73 3.31
CA GLY A 192 -5.19 -12.27 3.81
C GLY A 192 -6.06 -11.24 4.54
N LEU A 193 -6.08 -9.98 4.08
CA LEU A 193 -6.93 -8.90 4.58
C LEU A 193 -7.77 -8.24 3.45
N PRO A 194 -8.47 -9.01 2.59
CA PRO A 194 -9.18 -8.44 1.44
C PRO A 194 -10.34 -7.50 1.82
N GLU A 195 -10.87 -7.59 3.04
CA GLU A 195 -11.95 -6.69 3.49
C GLU A 195 -11.48 -5.24 3.71
N LEU A 196 -10.18 -4.97 3.66
CA LEU A 196 -9.62 -3.61 3.68
C LEU A 196 -9.51 -2.98 2.28
N ILE A 197 -10.08 -3.63 1.26
CA ILE A 197 -10.18 -3.11 -0.09
C ILE A 197 -11.60 -2.55 -0.25
N ALA A 198 -11.72 -1.23 -0.25
CA ALA A 198 -12.98 -0.57 -0.51
C ALA A 198 -13.36 -0.64 -1.99
N GLU A 199 -14.62 -0.91 -2.27
CA GLU A 199 -15.18 -1.03 -3.62
C GLU A 199 -15.49 0.32 -4.27
N SER A 200 -15.56 1.38 -3.47
CA SER A 200 -15.80 2.74 -3.94
C SER A 200 -15.11 3.76 -3.03
N PRO A 201 -14.88 4.98 -3.52
CA PRO A 201 -14.32 6.03 -2.70
C PRO A 201 -15.19 6.42 -1.49
N GLU A 202 -16.52 6.25 -1.58
CA GLU A 202 -17.45 6.50 -0.48
C GLU A 202 -17.37 5.37 0.56
N ALA A 203 -17.26 4.12 0.11
CA ALA A 203 -17.02 2.97 0.98
C ALA A 203 -15.68 3.07 1.71
N TYR A 204 -14.66 3.65 1.07
CA TYR A 204 -13.36 3.93 1.68
C TYR A 204 -13.50 4.87 2.89
N GLU A 205 -14.19 6.00 2.72
CA GLU A 205 -14.44 6.94 3.83
C GLU A 205 -15.26 6.29 4.95
N GLN A 206 -16.31 5.54 4.59
CA GLN A 206 -17.15 4.86 5.57
C GLN A 206 -16.37 3.81 6.37
N MET A 207 -15.51 3.05 5.70
CA MET A 207 -14.70 2.03 6.35
C MET A 207 -13.63 2.63 7.27
N ALA A 208 -13.00 3.73 6.87
CA ALA A 208 -12.04 4.44 7.72
C ALA A 208 -12.69 4.91 9.05
N VAL A 209 -13.89 5.50 8.95
CA VAL A 209 -14.65 5.97 10.12
C VAL A 209 -15.14 4.80 10.97
N ASP A 210 -15.64 3.73 10.35
CA ASP A 210 -16.08 2.53 11.07
C ASP A 210 -14.94 1.90 11.87
N LEU A 211 -13.76 1.70 11.27
CA LEU A 211 -12.59 1.15 11.94
C LEU A 211 -12.08 2.05 13.07
N ALA A 212 -12.21 3.37 12.91
CA ALA A 212 -11.81 4.33 13.94
C ALA A 212 -12.77 4.39 15.14
N THR A 213 -14.04 4.04 14.93
CA THR A 213 -15.09 4.12 15.96
C THR A 213 -15.44 2.76 16.56
N HIS A 214 -14.93 1.65 16.01
CA HIS A 214 -15.13 0.28 16.51
C HIS A 214 -13.79 -0.40 16.84
N PRO A 215 -13.19 -0.13 18.01
CA PRO A 215 -11.87 -0.63 18.38
C PRO A 215 -11.72 -2.16 18.32
N SER A 216 -12.80 -2.90 18.60
CA SER A 216 -12.79 -4.38 18.54
C SER A 216 -12.58 -4.90 17.11
N ARG A 217 -13.16 -4.25 16.11
CA ARG A 217 -12.98 -4.61 14.69
C ARG A 217 -11.54 -4.38 14.26
N LEU A 218 -10.97 -3.23 14.59
CA LEU A 218 -9.58 -2.92 14.27
C LEU A 218 -8.61 -3.85 15.02
N ALA A 219 -8.88 -4.16 16.29
CA ALA A 219 -8.08 -5.10 17.06
C ALA A 219 -8.06 -6.50 16.40
N ALA A 220 -9.21 -6.99 15.94
CA ALA A 220 -9.29 -8.27 15.22
C ALA A 220 -8.45 -8.27 13.94
N LEU A 221 -8.48 -7.17 13.16
CA LEU A 221 -7.63 -7.01 11.98
C LEU A 221 -6.14 -7.00 12.33
N LYS A 222 -5.73 -6.27 13.36
CA LYS A 222 -4.35 -6.22 13.85
C LYS A 222 -3.87 -7.60 14.33
N THR A 223 -4.70 -8.35 15.06
CA THR A 223 -4.40 -9.72 15.48
C THR A 223 -4.22 -10.65 14.27
N ARG A 224 -5.09 -10.57 13.26
CA ARG A 224 -4.96 -11.40 12.06
C ARG A 224 -3.75 -11.01 11.23
N LEU A 225 -3.45 -9.72 11.09
CA LEU A 225 -2.23 -9.26 10.42
C LEU A 225 -0.97 -9.79 11.12
N ALA A 226 -0.92 -9.75 12.46
CA ALA A 226 0.20 -10.28 13.21
C ALA A 226 0.39 -11.80 13.00
N ALA A 227 -0.70 -12.57 12.96
CA ALA A 227 -0.65 -14.00 12.66
C ALA A 227 -0.22 -14.29 11.21
N ASN A 228 -0.69 -13.47 10.27
CA ASN A 228 -0.43 -13.64 8.84
C ASN A 228 0.96 -13.17 8.41
N ARG A 229 1.59 -12.24 9.14
CA ARG A 229 2.87 -11.61 8.76
C ARG A 229 3.97 -12.62 8.41
N LEU A 230 4.03 -13.76 9.10
CA LEU A 230 5.08 -14.78 8.90
C LEU A 230 4.56 -16.07 8.23
N THR A 231 3.28 -16.09 7.82
CA THR A 231 2.62 -17.31 7.33
C THR A 231 1.90 -17.12 6.00
N ALA A 232 1.44 -15.89 5.71
CA ALA A 232 0.79 -15.55 4.46
C ALA A 232 1.84 -15.24 3.37
N PRO A 233 1.49 -15.43 2.08
CA PRO A 233 2.44 -15.28 0.97
C PRO A 233 3.17 -13.94 0.86
N LEU A 234 2.58 -12.83 1.33
CA LEU A 234 3.12 -11.47 1.12
C LEU A 234 4.59 -11.33 1.56
N PHE A 235 4.99 -11.99 2.65
CA PHE A 235 6.35 -11.95 3.20
C PHE A 235 7.01 -13.34 3.21
N ASP A 236 6.56 -14.27 2.37
CA ASP A 236 7.29 -15.52 2.15
C ASP A 236 8.25 -15.33 0.95
N THR A 237 9.42 -14.73 1.23
CA THR A 237 10.43 -14.42 0.21
C THR A 237 10.88 -15.68 -0.56
N LYS A 238 10.90 -16.83 0.12
CA LYS A 238 11.32 -18.10 -0.48
C LYS A 238 10.27 -18.61 -1.47
N ARG A 239 8.99 -18.58 -1.09
CA ARG A 239 7.87 -18.90 -1.99
C ARG A 239 7.84 -17.95 -3.18
N PHE A 240 7.97 -16.64 -2.95
CA PHE A 240 8.05 -15.66 -4.03
C PHE A 240 9.19 -15.97 -5.01
N THR A 241 10.38 -16.31 -4.48
CA THR A 241 11.53 -16.71 -5.30
C THR A 241 11.19 -17.91 -6.20
N GLY A 242 10.54 -18.93 -5.66
CA GLY A 242 10.11 -20.08 -6.46
C GLY A 242 9.13 -19.71 -7.58
N HIS A 243 8.16 -18.83 -7.29
CA HIS A 243 7.20 -18.37 -8.29
C HIS A 243 7.85 -17.52 -9.39
N ILE A 244 8.77 -16.62 -9.05
CA ILE A 244 9.45 -15.79 -10.05
C ILE A 244 10.46 -16.61 -10.88
N GLU A 245 11.12 -17.62 -10.30
CA GLU A 245 11.96 -18.57 -11.04
C GLU A 245 11.14 -19.41 -12.04
N ALA A 246 9.95 -19.87 -11.63
CA ALA A 246 9.02 -20.56 -12.51
C ALA A 246 8.54 -19.64 -13.66
N ALA A 247 8.29 -18.37 -13.38
CA ALA A 247 7.97 -17.36 -14.39
C ALA A 247 9.07 -17.24 -15.45
N TYR A 248 10.32 -17.09 -15.01
CA TYR A 248 11.47 -16.99 -15.92
C TYR A 248 11.70 -18.28 -16.72
N THR A 249 11.53 -19.43 -16.08
CA THR A 249 11.63 -20.73 -16.75
C THR A 249 10.60 -20.85 -17.86
N ALA A 250 9.33 -20.52 -17.60
CA ALA A 250 8.28 -20.56 -18.60
C ALA A 250 8.52 -19.60 -19.77
N MET A 251 8.99 -18.36 -19.50
CA MET A 251 9.38 -17.42 -20.56
C MET A 251 10.51 -17.99 -21.42
N HIS A 252 11.51 -18.59 -20.79
CA HIS A 252 12.69 -19.13 -21.47
C HIS A 252 12.37 -20.37 -22.31
N GLU A 253 11.59 -21.31 -21.77
CA GLU A 253 11.14 -22.51 -22.49
C GLU A 253 10.32 -22.14 -23.73
N ARG A 254 9.42 -21.16 -23.60
CA ARG A 254 8.64 -20.65 -24.72
C ARG A 254 9.52 -20.07 -25.81
N HIS A 255 10.51 -19.26 -25.44
CA HIS A 255 11.48 -18.70 -26.38
C HIS A 255 12.30 -19.80 -27.07
N ARG A 256 12.79 -20.80 -26.32
CA ARG A 256 13.54 -21.94 -26.86
C ARG A 256 12.72 -22.79 -27.83
N ALA A 257 11.40 -22.85 -27.65
CA ALA A 257 10.48 -23.51 -28.57
C ALA A 257 10.20 -22.69 -29.85
N GLY A 258 10.78 -21.51 -30.01
CA GLY A 258 10.55 -20.63 -31.17
C GLY A 258 9.17 -19.98 -31.20
N LEU A 259 8.46 -19.97 -30.08
CA LEU A 259 7.12 -19.39 -29.96
C LEU A 259 7.21 -17.89 -29.67
N ALA A 260 6.32 -17.10 -30.29
CA ALA A 260 6.18 -15.67 -29.97
C ALA A 260 5.72 -15.47 -28.52
N PRO A 261 6.09 -14.37 -27.85
CA PRO A 261 5.61 -14.06 -26.50
C PRO A 261 4.09 -14.14 -26.36
N ASP A 262 3.62 -14.71 -25.26
CA ASP A 262 2.19 -14.77 -24.92
C ASP A 262 2.00 -14.71 -23.41
N HIS A 263 0.77 -14.47 -22.95
CA HIS A 263 0.45 -14.40 -21.53
C HIS A 263 0.80 -15.70 -20.81
N ILE A 264 1.36 -15.61 -19.61
CA ILE A 264 1.75 -16.75 -18.79
C ILE A 264 1.06 -16.63 -17.43
N VAL A 265 0.50 -17.73 -16.95
CA VAL A 265 -0.02 -17.84 -15.58
C VAL A 265 0.89 -18.81 -14.84
N VAL A 266 1.56 -18.33 -13.80
CA VAL A 266 2.41 -19.16 -12.95
C VAL A 266 1.50 -19.93 -11.96
N PRO A 267 1.64 -21.26 -11.85
CA PRO A 267 0.85 -22.04 -10.92
C PRO A 267 1.23 -21.71 -9.46
N ALA A 268 0.24 -21.85 -8.56
CA ALA A 268 0.40 -21.65 -7.12
C ALA A 268 1.28 -22.73 -6.47
#